data_AF-A0A292RWL5-F1
#
_entry.id   AF-A0A292RWL5-F1
#
_cell.length_a   1.000
_cell.length_b   1.000
_cell.length_c   1.000
_cell.angle_alpha   90.00
_cell.angle_beta   90.00
_cell.angle_gamma   90.00
#
_symmetry.space_group_name_H-M   'P 1'
#
loop_
_entity.id
_entity.type
_entity.pdbx_description
1 polymer ?
#
loop_
_entity_poly.entity_id
_entity_poly.type
_entity_poly.pdbx_seq_one_letter_code
_entity_poly.pdbx_strand_id
1 'polypeptide(L)'
;HDVFSGYKQTETYKGSIEKYKRLQQLQRLQQLEQLEHLQQLDKVKATNKSYHDFSEVSGAILYLDPPYEGSCQKSYINSFDSQEFYDWAFEIAKTNIVIISSYSISDERFEVVYSFDKARSTIQGGKRNDKCEKLFMVKNS
;
A
#
# COMPACT_ATOMS: atom_id res chain seq x y z
N HIS A 1 -40.27 -17.32 -44.80
CA HIS A 1 -40.54 -15.95 -45.28
C HIS A 1 -39.98 -14.99 -44.23
N ASP A 2 -38.92 -14.22 -44.52
CA ASP A 2 -38.34 -13.26 -43.56
C ASP A 2 -39.18 -11.97 -43.57
N VAL A 3 -40.17 -11.93 -42.67
CA VAL A 3 -41.12 -10.81 -42.51
C VAL A 3 -40.41 -9.52 -42.06
N PHE A 4 -39.16 -9.61 -41.58
CA PHE A 4 -38.42 -8.47 -41.04
C PHE A 4 -37.40 -7.87 -42.03
N SER A 5 -37.28 -8.43 -43.23
CA SER A 5 -36.32 -7.98 -44.25
C SER A 5 -36.52 -6.50 -44.65
N GLY A 6 -37.75 -6.02 -44.78
CA GLY A 6 -38.05 -4.62 -45.08
C GLY A 6 -37.78 -3.67 -43.90
N TYR A 7 -38.05 -4.09 -42.66
CA TYR A 7 -37.78 -3.29 -41.46
C TYR A 7 -36.28 -3.01 -41.29
N LYS A 8 -35.42 -3.98 -41.64
CA LYS A 8 -33.96 -3.84 -41.60
C LYS A 8 -33.40 -2.77 -42.56
N GLN A 9 -34.19 -2.32 -43.55
CA GLN A 9 -33.78 -1.28 -44.50
C GLN A 9 -34.16 0.14 -44.07
N THR A 10 -34.96 0.27 -43.01
CA THR A 10 -35.40 1.59 -42.51
C THR A 10 -34.24 2.37 -41.88
N GLU A 11 -34.26 3.69 -42.03
CA GLU A 11 -33.27 4.58 -41.42
C GLU A 11 -33.25 4.46 -39.88
N THR A 12 -34.42 4.21 -39.27
CA THR A 12 -34.55 3.95 -37.84
C THR A 12 -33.78 2.70 -37.42
N TYR A 13 -33.91 1.60 -38.18
CA TYR A 13 -33.17 0.37 -37.89
C TYR A 13 -31.66 0.57 -38.10
N LYS A 14 -31.24 1.18 -39.21
CA LYS A 14 -29.82 1.45 -39.47
C LYS A 14 -29.19 2.32 -38.38
N GLY A 15 -29.86 3.40 -37.97
CA GLY A 15 -29.41 4.27 -36.88
C GLY A 15 -29.33 3.57 -35.52
N SER A 16 -30.24 2.63 -35.25
CA SER A 16 -30.19 1.80 -34.03
C SER A 16 -28.98 0.87 -34.01
N ILE A 17 -28.60 0.30 -35.17
CA ILE A 17 -27.40 -0.56 -35.31
C ILE A 17 -26.13 0.27 -35.15
N GLU A 18 -26.06 1.46 -35.74
CA GLU A 18 -24.92 2.37 -35.58
C GLU A 18 -24.75 2.82 -34.13
N LYS A 19 -25.85 3.16 -33.45
CA LYS A 19 -25.85 3.49 -32.03
C LYS A 19 -25.35 2.32 -31.18
N TYR A 20 -25.80 1.09 -31.46
CA TYR A 20 -25.35 -0.11 -30.76
C TYR A 20 -23.86 -0.37 -30.97
N LYS A 21 -23.35 -0.24 -32.22
CA LYS A 21 -21.93 -0.35 -32.53
C LYS A 21 -21.08 0.68 -31.78
N ARG A 22 -21.55 1.93 -31.71
CA ARG A 22 -20.87 3.00 -30.96
C ARG A 22 -20.81 2.71 -29.46
N LEU A 23 -21.89 2.18 -28.88
CA LEU A 23 -21.92 1.77 -27.47
C LEU A 23 -20.95 0.62 -27.20
N GLN A 24 -20.88 -0.38 -28.07
CA GLN A 24 -19.89 -1.46 -27.98
C GLN A 24 -18.46 -0.92 -28.04
N GLN A 25 -18.18 0.05 -28.92
CA GLN A 25 -16.85 0.66 -29.04
C GLN A 25 -16.46 1.44 -27.78
N LEU A 26 -17.40 2.19 -27.20
CA LEU A 26 -17.18 2.90 -25.93
C LEU A 26 -16.92 1.93 -24.77
N GLN A 27 -17.67 0.82 -24.69
CA GLN A 27 -17.44 -0.21 -23.68
C GLN A 27 -16.05 -0.85 -23.81
N ARG A 28 -15.58 -1.07 -25.03
CA ARG A 28 -14.23 -1.60 -25.29
C ARG A 28 -13.13 -0.61 -24.92
N LEU A 29 -13.33 0.69 -25.20
CA LEU A 29 -12.39 1.74 -24.79
C LEU A 29 -12.29 1.84 -23.26
N GLN A 30 -13.42 1.76 -22.55
CA GLN A 30 -13.44 1.76 -21.09
C GLN A 30 -12.70 0.55 -20.50
N GLN A 31 -12.81 -0.63 -21.10
CA GLN A 31 -12.03 -1.80 -20.69
C GLN A 31 -10.53 -1.64 -20.96
N LEU A 32 -10.15 -1.01 -22.07
CA LEU A 32 -8.74 -0.72 -22.38
C LEU A 32 -8.13 0.26 -21.37
N GLU A 33 -8.87 1.30 -20.98
CA GLU A 33 -8.45 2.27 -19.95
C GLU A 33 -8.24 1.60 -18.58
N GLN A 34 -9.12 0.65 -18.20
CA GLN A 34 -8.94 -0.14 -16.98
C GLN A 34 -7.70 -1.05 -17.03
N LEU A 35 -7.42 -1.64 -18.20
CA LEU A 35 -6.22 -2.48 -18.39
C LEU A 35 -4.94 -1.66 -18.37
N GLU A 36 -4.95 -0.44 -18.91
CA GLU A 36 -3.82 0.50 -18.85
C GLU A 36 -3.53 0.94 -17.40
N HIS A 37 -4.56 1.18 -16.60
CA HIS A 37 -4.40 1.47 -15.17
C HIS A 37 -3.80 0.28 -14.40
N LEU A 38 -4.19 -0.96 -14.75
CA LEU A 38 -3.60 -2.18 -14.17
C LEU A 38 -2.14 -2.38 -14.59
N GLN A 39 -1.76 -2.01 -15.82
CA GLN A 39 -0.35 -2.05 -16.25
C GLN A 39 0.55 -1.06 -15.48
N GLN A 40 0.01 -0.01 -14.86
CA GLN A 40 0.82 0.85 -13.99
C GLN A 40 1.21 0.19 -12.66
N LEU A 41 0.53 -0.90 -12.26
CA LEU A 41 0.86 -1.69 -11.07
C LEU A 41 2.10 -2.59 -11.25
N ASP A 42 2.62 -2.73 -12.47
CA ASP A 42 3.85 -3.48 -12.79
C ASP A 42 5.13 -2.86 -12.20
N LYS A 43 5.01 -1.74 -11.47
CA LYS A 43 6.11 -1.12 -10.72
C LYS A 43 6.39 -1.77 -9.37
N VAL A 44 5.54 -2.68 -8.89
CA VAL A 44 5.72 -3.32 -7.59
C VAL A 44 6.56 -4.59 -7.74
N LYS A 45 7.79 -4.54 -7.25
CA LYS A 45 8.70 -5.70 -7.20
C LYS A 45 8.73 -6.29 -5.79
N ALA A 46 8.23 -7.51 -5.64
CA ALA A 46 8.36 -8.26 -4.39
C ALA A 46 9.72 -8.97 -4.32
N THR A 47 10.33 -9.00 -3.13
CA THR A 47 11.61 -9.67 -2.88
C THR A 47 11.60 -10.36 -1.51
N ASN A 48 12.30 -11.48 -1.39
CA ASN A 48 12.57 -12.14 -0.10
C ASN A 48 14.05 -11.94 0.25
N LYS A 49 14.39 -10.72 0.67
CA LYS A 49 15.75 -10.28 0.99
C LYS A 49 15.80 -9.70 2.40
N SER A 50 16.99 -9.66 2.98
CA SER A 50 17.19 -8.99 4.27
C SER A 50 17.10 -7.49 4.07
N TYR A 51 16.76 -6.75 5.12
CA TYR A 51 16.80 -5.28 5.09
C TYR A 51 18.22 -4.75 4.76
N HIS A 52 19.25 -5.52 5.13
CA HIS A 52 20.65 -5.25 4.80
C HIS A 52 20.92 -5.11 3.30
N ASP A 53 20.19 -5.84 2.45
CA ASP A 53 20.34 -5.78 0.99
C ASP A 53 19.94 -4.41 0.40
N PHE A 54 19.31 -3.56 1.20
CA PHE A 54 18.84 -2.23 0.79
C PHE A 54 19.71 -1.10 1.33
N SER A 55 20.89 -1.42 1.88
CA SER A 55 21.75 -0.43 2.53
C SER A 55 22.34 0.62 1.59
N GLU A 56 22.32 0.35 0.28
CA GLU A 56 22.81 1.28 -0.76
C GLU A 56 21.72 2.21 -1.29
N VAL A 57 20.47 2.05 -0.84
CA VAL A 57 19.35 2.92 -1.26
C VAL A 57 19.56 4.33 -0.70
N SER A 58 19.39 5.34 -1.55
CA SER A 58 19.47 6.75 -1.18
C SER A 58 18.40 7.58 -1.91
N GLY A 59 17.96 8.68 -1.30
CA GLY A 59 16.95 9.58 -1.87
C GLY A 59 15.53 9.00 -1.92
N ALA A 60 15.24 7.97 -1.13
CA ALA A 60 13.95 7.28 -1.10
C ALA A 60 13.16 7.56 0.19
N ILE A 61 11.89 7.10 0.20
CA ILE A 61 11.06 7.01 1.40
C ILE A 61 10.92 5.54 1.75
N LEU A 62 11.34 5.15 2.96
CA LEU A 62 11.25 3.79 3.46
C LEU A 62 10.18 3.72 4.56
N TYR A 63 9.16 2.89 4.34
CA TYR A 63 8.23 2.50 5.37
C TYR A 63 8.61 1.13 5.91
N LEU A 64 8.86 1.04 7.21
CA LEU A 64 9.40 -0.14 7.86
C LEU A 64 8.44 -0.66 8.92
N ASP A 65 8.07 -1.94 8.83
CA ASP A 65 7.17 -2.62 9.79
C ASP A 65 7.86 -3.88 10.33
N PRO A 66 8.89 -3.72 11.18
CA PRO A 66 9.67 -4.84 11.71
C PRO A 66 8.88 -5.63 12.76
N PRO A 67 9.31 -6.84 13.15
CA PRO A 67 8.83 -7.48 14.37
C PRO A 67 9.00 -6.55 15.58
N TYR A 68 7.91 -6.16 16.24
CA TYR A 68 7.96 -5.13 17.30
C TYR A 68 8.75 -5.59 18.52
N GLU A 69 9.56 -4.68 19.04
CA GLU A 69 10.31 -4.86 20.27
C GLU A 69 9.36 -5.21 21.44
N GLY A 70 9.75 -6.18 22.27
CA GLY A 70 8.95 -6.60 23.42
C GLY A 70 7.61 -7.28 23.08
N SER A 71 7.37 -7.62 21.81
CA SER A 71 6.18 -8.35 21.36
C SER A 71 6.45 -9.87 21.25
N CYS A 72 5.38 -10.66 21.27
CA CYS A 72 5.48 -12.11 21.17
C CYS A 72 5.71 -12.52 19.71
N GLN A 73 6.95 -12.79 19.32
CA GLN A 73 7.36 -13.12 17.94
C GLN A 73 7.11 -14.60 17.55
N LYS A 74 6.18 -15.31 18.21
CA LYS A 74 5.98 -16.77 18.04
C LYS A 74 5.69 -17.24 16.60
N SER A 75 5.24 -16.33 15.73
CA SER A 75 4.97 -16.60 14.31
C SER A 75 6.18 -16.42 13.39
N TYR A 76 7.26 -15.77 13.86
CA TYR A 76 8.49 -15.59 13.09
C TYR A 76 9.43 -16.76 13.36
N ILE A 77 10.07 -17.27 12.30
CA ILE A 77 10.91 -18.47 12.36
C ILE A 77 12.23 -18.19 13.09
N ASN A 78 12.74 -16.96 13.02
CA ASN A 78 14.05 -16.55 13.52
C ASN A 78 13.93 -15.46 14.59
N SER A 79 14.94 -15.36 15.46
CA SER A 79 15.12 -14.22 16.35
C SER A 79 15.38 -12.95 15.54
N PHE A 80 14.72 -11.86 15.91
CA PHE A 80 14.93 -10.55 15.30
C PHE A 80 15.67 -9.63 16.28
N ASP A 81 16.86 -9.17 15.89
CA ASP A 81 17.61 -8.18 16.66
C ASP A 81 17.08 -6.78 16.34
N SER A 82 16.34 -6.21 17.31
CA SER A 82 15.75 -4.89 17.15
C SER A 82 16.81 -3.79 17.18
N GLN A 83 17.89 -3.95 17.96
CA GLN A 83 18.92 -2.93 18.09
C GLN A 83 19.77 -2.82 16.83
N GLU A 84 20.18 -3.97 16.26
CA GLU A 84 20.88 -4.02 14.97
C GLU A 84 20.03 -3.35 13.87
N PHE A 85 18.73 -3.64 13.86
CA PHE A 85 17.80 -3.01 12.92
C PHE A 85 17.69 -1.50 13.11
N TYR A 86 17.66 -1.00 14.36
CA TYR A 86 17.63 0.44 14.64
C TYR A 86 18.93 1.13 14.24
N ASP A 87 20.08 0.49 14.43
CA ASP A 87 21.37 0.99 13.94
C ASP A 87 21.37 1.15 12.42
N TRP A 88 20.91 0.12 11.71
CA TRP A 88 20.76 0.18 10.26
C TRP A 88 19.77 1.27 9.82
N ALA A 89 18.59 1.33 10.42
CA ALA A 89 17.56 2.30 10.05
C ALA A 89 18.04 3.75 10.26
N PHE A 90 18.79 3.98 11.34
CA PHE A 90 19.40 5.28 11.64
C PHE A 90 20.45 5.67 10.58
N GLU A 91 21.30 4.74 10.16
CA GLU A 91 22.29 5.01 9.11
C GLU A 91 21.63 5.34 7.76
N ILE A 92 20.60 4.60 7.37
CA ILE A 92 19.88 4.81 6.11
C ILE A 92 19.06 6.11 6.13
N ALA A 93 18.57 6.53 7.30
CA ALA A 93 17.86 7.80 7.46
C ALA A 93 18.72 9.04 7.16
N LYS A 94 20.06 8.91 7.14
CA LYS A 94 20.95 10.03 6.78
C LYS A 94 20.78 10.48 5.33
N THR A 95 20.35 9.58 4.45
CA THR A 95 20.19 9.83 3.01
C THR A 95 18.76 9.58 2.51
N ASN A 96 17.85 9.19 3.39
CA ASN A 96 16.48 8.80 3.07
C ASN A 96 15.48 9.32 4.12
N ILE A 97 14.21 9.40 3.76
CA ILE A 97 13.13 9.57 4.73
C ILE A 97 12.74 8.19 5.25
N VAL A 98 12.97 7.91 6.52
CA VAL A 98 12.66 6.61 7.14
C VAL A 98 11.53 6.76 8.15
N ILE A 99 10.51 5.92 8.03
CA ILE A 99 9.35 5.86 8.92
C ILE A 99 9.22 4.42 9.44
N ILE A 100 9.24 4.25 10.76
CA ILE A 100 9.12 2.93 11.42
C ILE A 100 7.78 2.84 12.13
N SER A 101 7.03 1.76 11.90
CA SER A 101 5.86 1.40 12.69
C SER A 101 6.27 0.54 13.88
N SER A 102 5.78 0.88 15.08
CA SER A 102 5.93 0.05 16.29
C SER A 102 4.96 0.50 17.40
N TYR A 103 4.82 -0.28 18.48
CA TYR A 103 4.19 0.19 19.72
C TYR A 103 5.10 1.12 20.54
N SER A 104 6.39 0.79 20.53
CA SER A 104 7.46 1.46 21.26
C SER A 104 8.80 1.16 20.59
N ILE A 105 9.73 2.09 20.66
CA ILE A 105 11.13 1.92 20.28
C ILE A 105 11.93 2.39 21.50
N SER A 106 12.80 1.53 22.04
CA SER A 106 13.66 1.88 23.18
C SER A 106 14.81 2.81 22.79
N ASP A 107 15.21 2.80 21.52
CA ASP A 107 16.31 3.60 20.99
C ASP A 107 15.98 5.11 20.96
N GLU A 108 16.78 5.88 21.69
CA GLU A 108 16.56 7.32 21.88
C GLU A 108 16.81 8.16 20.62
N ARG A 109 17.43 7.62 19.57
CA ARG A 109 17.64 8.34 18.31
C ARG A 109 16.32 8.56 17.56
N PHE A 110 15.30 7.78 17.88
CA PHE A 110 13.99 7.86 17.27
C PHE A 110 12.99 8.60 18.17
N GLU A 111 12.08 9.34 17.56
CA GLU A 111 10.97 10.00 18.24
C GLU A 111 9.64 9.64 17.60
N VAL A 112 8.59 9.68 18.41
CA VAL A 112 7.22 9.47 17.94
C VAL A 112 6.78 10.71 17.16
N VAL A 113 6.52 10.53 15.87
CA VAL A 113 5.96 11.59 15.01
C VAL A 113 4.44 11.49 14.89
N TYR A 114 3.88 10.32 15.12
CA TYR A 114 2.43 10.10 15.05
C TYR A 114 2.00 8.93 15.93
N SER A 115 0.78 9.00 16.48
CA SER A 115 0.15 7.92 17.25
C SER A 115 -1.26 7.64 16.75
N PHE A 116 -1.63 6.37 16.62
CA PHE A 116 -2.98 5.93 16.23
C PHE A 116 -3.93 5.88 17.43
N ASP A 117 -3.96 6.95 18.21
CA ASP A 117 -4.65 7.01 19.50
C ASP A 117 -6.17 7.26 19.38
N LYS A 118 -6.62 7.80 18.25
CA LYS A 118 -8.00 8.29 18.05
C LYS A 118 -9.01 7.30 17.50
N ALA A 119 -8.63 6.05 17.20
CA ALA A 119 -9.59 5.01 16.80
C ALA A 119 -10.38 4.51 18.03
N ARG A 120 -11.46 5.23 18.36
CA ARG A 120 -12.39 4.83 19.43
C ARG A 120 -13.36 3.78 18.90
N SER A 121 -13.18 2.52 19.30
CA SER A 121 -14.28 1.57 19.27
C SER A 121 -15.33 2.03 20.28
N THR A 122 -16.54 2.36 19.83
CA THR A 122 -17.69 2.71 20.68
C THR A 122 -18.24 1.52 21.46
N ILE A 123 -17.69 0.32 21.25
CA ILE A 123 -18.34 -0.94 21.64
C ILE A 123 -17.76 -1.56 22.93
N GLN A 124 -16.58 -1.14 23.43
CA GLN A 124 -16.02 -1.69 24.67
C GLN A 124 -15.33 -0.63 25.55
N GLY A 125 -15.92 -0.36 26.72
CA GLY A 125 -15.36 0.46 27.79
C GLY A 125 -14.31 -0.27 28.63
N GLY A 126 -13.25 -0.79 27.99
CA GLY A 126 -12.11 -1.42 28.66
C GLY A 126 -10.97 -0.43 28.89
N LYS A 127 -10.20 -0.60 29.99
CA LYS A 127 -8.94 0.10 30.21
C LYS A 127 -8.01 -0.21 29.04
N ARG A 128 -7.63 0.80 28.26
CA ARG A 128 -6.80 0.65 27.07
C ARG A 128 -5.44 0.06 27.49
N ASN A 129 -4.99 -1.01 26.82
CA ASN A 129 -3.59 -1.40 26.92
C ASN A 129 -2.75 -0.29 26.25
N ASP A 130 -1.64 0.12 26.84
CA ASP A 130 -0.76 1.20 26.33
C ASP A 130 -0.11 0.92 24.96
N LYS A 131 -0.46 -0.22 24.34
CA LYS A 131 0.01 -0.69 23.03
C LYS A 131 -0.82 -0.06 21.92
N CYS A 132 -0.63 1.24 21.71
CA CYS A 132 -1.07 1.93 20.52
C CYS A 132 0.02 1.87 19.47
N GLU A 133 -0.33 1.59 18.21
CA GLU A 133 0.59 1.77 17.08
C GLU A 133 1.03 3.24 16.98
N LYS A 134 2.30 3.43 16.66
CA LYS A 134 2.95 4.74 16.53
C LYS A 134 3.90 4.69 15.34
N LEU A 135 4.11 5.85 14.73
CA LEU A 135 5.14 6.05 13.73
C LEU A 135 6.31 6.79 14.36
N PHE A 136 7.51 6.33 14.02
CA PHE A 136 8.77 6.87 14.51
C PHE A 136 9.64 7.36 13.36
N MET A 137 10.35 8.46 13.60
CA MET A 137 11.38 8.99 12.71
C MET A 137 12.63 9.33 13.52
N VAL A 138 13.77 9.47 12.84
CA VAL A 138 15.01 9.94 13.48
C VAL A 138 14.83 11.39 13.92
N LYS A 139 15.30 11.71 15.14
CA LYS A 139 15.29 13.07 15.67
C LYS A 139 16.13 13.99 14.81
N ASN A 140 15.60 15.17 14.52
CA ASN A 140 16.39 16.24 13.92
C ASN A 140 17.30 16.85 15.00
N SER A 141 18.59 16.52 14.96
CA SER A 141 19.62 17.13 15.81
C SER A 141 19.81 18.63 15.54
#